data_AF-A0A9D5LQL2-F1
#
_entry.id   AF-A0A9D5LQL2-F1
#
_cell.length_a   1.000
_cell.length_b   1.000
_cell.length_c   1.000
_cell.angle_alpha   90.00
_cell.angle_beta   90.00
_cell.angle_gamma   90.00
#
_symmetry.space_group_name_H-M   'P 1'
#
loop_
_entity.id
_entity.type
_entity.pdbx_description
1 polymer ?
#
loop_
_entity_poly.entity_id
_entity_poly.type
_entity_poly.pdbx_seq_one_letter_code
_entity_poly.pdbx_strand_id
1 'polypeptide(L)'
;MNTTEIGKRGEQLAADFLAGKGYAIVGRNMVIARREVDILAMHGNRIVVVEVKTRKDDHPDDNFAIDRDKLWRLSRAADIYIRTNNLPHEAQIDAITIVFHQDGSHTLNHLEDITLPPRRRFR
;
A
#
# COMPACT_ATOMS: atom_id res chain seq x y z
N MET A 1 3.21 -8.46 -21.16
CA MET A 1 2.40 -8.47 -19.92
C MET A 1 1.24 -7.50 -20.07
N ASN A 2 0.03 -7.98 -19.82
CA ASN A 2 -1.16 -7.14 -19.71
C ASN A 2 -1.20 -6.43 -18.35
N THR A 3 -2.14 -5.50 -18.15
CA THR A 3 -2.24 -4.71 -16.91
C THR A 3 -2.41 -5.57 -15.66
N THR A 4 -3.20 -6.64 -15.73
CA THR A 4 -3.46 -7.56 -14.61
C THR A 4 -2.21 -8.32 -14.19
N GLU A 5 -1.44 -8.83 -15.14
CA GLU A 5 -0.18 -9.54 -14.88
C GLU A 5 0.87 -8.63 -14.23
N ILE A 6 0.94 -7.38 -14.69
CA ILE A 6 1.86 -6.37 -14.14
C ILE A 6 1.47 -6.05 -12.70
N GLY A 7 0.17 -5.86 -12.43
CA GLY A 7 -0.34 -5.64 -11.08
C GLY A 7 0.04 -6.78 -10.13
N LYS A 8 -0.22 -8.03 -10.53
CA LYS A 8 0.16 -9.21 -9.71
C LYS A 8 1.66 -9.31 -9.47
N ARG A 9 2.47 -9.04 -10.50
CA ARG A 9 3.93 -9.05 -10.38
C ARG A 9 4.42 -7.95 -9.44
N GLY A 10 3.85 -6.75 -9.51
CA GLY A 10 4.21 -5.68 -8.61
C GLY A 10 3.78 -5.94 -7.17
N GLU A 11 2.59 -6.50 -6.95
CA GLU A 11 2.13 -6.88 -5.60
C GLU A 11 3.07 -7.93 -4.96
N GLN A 12 3.58 -8.88 -5.77
CA GLN A 12 4.60 -9.83 -5.31
C GLN A 12 5.91 -9.12 -4.96
N LEU A 13 6.45 -8.29 -5.86
CA LEU A 13 7.69 -7.55 -5.61
C LEU A 13 7.60 -6.64 -4.38
N ALA A 14 6.46 -5.99 -4.17
CA ALA A 14 6.20 -5.18 -2.99
C ALA A 14 6.20 -6.01 -1.71
N ALA A 15 5.55 -7.18 -1.71
CA ALA A 15 5.54 -8.09 -0.58
C ALA A 15 6.95 -8.61 -0.25
N ASP A 16 7.72 -9.00 -1.28
CA ASP A 16 9.09 -9.50 -1.11
C ASP A 16 10.02 -8.40 -0.57
N PHE A 17 9.88 -7.17 -1.07
CA PHE A 17 10.62 -6.01 -0.60
C PHE A 17 10.32 -5.70 0.88
N LEU A 18 9.03 -5.69 1.26
CA LEU A 18 8.61 -5.48 2.64
C LEU A 18 9.13 -6.58 3.56
N ALA A 19 9.01 -7.85 3.15
CA ALA A 19 9.56 -8.97 3.89
C ALA A 19 11.08 -8.84 4.09
N GLY A 20 11.81 -8.44 3.05
CA GLY A 20 13.25 -8.15 3.14
C GLY A 20 13.61 -7.00 4.08
N LYS A 21 12.68 -6.04 4.27
CA LYS A 21 12.78 -4.95 5.25
C LYS A 21 12.37 -5.36 6.68
N GLY A 22 11.95 -6.61 6.90
CA GLY A 22 11.54 -7.10 8.23
C GLY A 22 10.05 -6.97 8.54
N TYR A 23 9.21 -6.65 7.55
CA TYR A 23 7.75 -6.67 7.71
C TYR A 23 7.26 -8.12 7.70
N ALA A 24 6.36 -8.46 8.60
CA ALA A 24 5.63 -9.73 8.55
C ALA A 24 4.39 -9.56 7.67
N ILE A 25 4.37 -10.21 6.52
CA ILE A 25 3.22 -10.16 5.60
C ILE A 25 2.07 -10.98 6.20
N VAL A 26 0.97 -10.30 6.54
CA VAL A 26 -0.25 -10.92 7.07
C VAL A 26 -1.09 -11.50 5.93
N GLY A 27 -1.18 -10.75 4.83
CA GLY A 27 -1.88 -11.19 3.64
C GLY A 27 -1.77 -10.20 2.50
N ARG A 28 -2.18 -10.65 1.33
CA ARG A 28 -2.18 -9.89 0.08
C ARG A 28 -3.55 -9.96 -0.57
N ASN A 29 -3.90 -8.92 -1.32
CA ASN A 29 -5.16 -8.79 -2.03
C ASN A 29 -6.36 -9.10 -1.11
N MET A 30 -6.36 -8.48 0.06
CA MET A 30 -7.31 -8.72 1.13
C MET A 30 -8.54 -7.83 1.01
N VAL A 31 -9.69 -8.35 1.46
CA VAL A 31 -10.90 -7.55 1.64
C VAL A 31 -11.18 -7.39 3.13
N ILE A 32 -11.01 -6.17 3.65
CA ILE A 32 -11.26 -5.83 5.05
C ILE A 32 -12.46 -4.90 5.12
N ALA A 33 -13.56 -5.35 5.72
CA ALA A 33 -14.79 -4.56 5.86
C ALA A 33 -15.25 -3.92 4.52
N ARG A 34 -15.29 -4.72 3.45
CA ARG A 34 -15.65 -4.31 2.09
C ARG A 34 -14.69 -3.28 1.48
N ARG A 35 -13.41 -3.33 1.85
CA ARG A 35 -12.34 -2.49 1.30
C ARG A 35 -11.20 -3.35 0.85
N GLU A 36 -10.76 -3.14 -0.36
CA GLU A 36 -9.59 -3.78 -0.92
C GLU A 36 -8.33 -3.19 -0.30
N VAL A 37 -7.41 -4.08 0.06
CA VAL A 37 -6.10 -3.80 0.62
C VAL A 37 -5.10 -4.67 -0.12
N ASP A 38 -4.18 -4.05 -0.86
CA ASP A 38 -3.23 -4.79 -1.68
C ASP A 38 -2.30 -5.64 -0.82
N ILE A 39 -1.75 -5.06 0.26
CA ILE A 39 -0.94 -5.80 1.24
C ILE A 39 -1.31 -5.33 2.66
N LEU A 40 -1.51 -6.30 3.55
CA LEU A 40 -1.56 -6.09 4.99
C LEU A 40 -0.30 -6.70 5.60
N ALA A 41 0.42 -5.90 6.39
CA ALA A 41 1.65 -6.33 7.04
C ALA A 41 1.69 -5.86 8.51
N MET A 42 2.57 -6.48 9.28
CA MET A 42 2.94 -6.08 10.63
C MET A 42 4.40 -5.64 10.66
N HIS A 43 4.68 -4.51 11.29
CA HIS A 43 6.04 -4.01 11.48
C HIS A 43 6.14 -3.26 12.81
N GLY A 44 6.96 -3.78 13.73
CA GLY A 44 7.01 -3.27 15.11
C GLY A 44 5.63 -3.31 15.78
N ASN A 45 5.17 -2.16 16.30
CA ASN A 45 3.86 -2.01 16.93
C ASN A 45 2.75 -1.60 15.95
N ARG A 46 2.94 -1.78 14.64
CA ARG A 46 2.03 -1.25 13.61
C ARG A 46 1.39 -2.35 12.76
N ILE A 47 0.12 -2.12 12.42
CA ILE A 47 -0.57 -2.77 11.31
C ILE A 47 -0.47 -1.83 10.12
N VAL A 48 0.25 -2.26 9.10
CA VAL A 48 0.58 -1.47 7.92
C VAL A 48 -0.28 -1.95 6.76
N VAL A 49 -1.12 -1.04 6.26
CA VAL A 49 -1.86 -1.23 5.01
C VAL A 49 -1.07 -0.58 3.90
N VAL A 50 -0.67 -1.36 2.90
CA VAL A 50 0.15 -0.87 1.78
C VAL A 50 -0.67 -0.91 0.50
N GLU A 51 -0.77 0.24 -0.17
CA GLU A 51 -1.27 0.34 -1.55
C GLU A 51 -0.12 0.13 -2.52
N VAL A 52 -0.29 -0.71 -3.54
CA VAL A 52 0.71 -1.00 -4.56
C VAL A 52 0.29 -0.41 -5.90
N LYS A 53 1.12 0.49 -6.44
CA LYS A 53 0.94 1.08 -7.77
C LYS A 53 2.01 0.57 -8.71
N THR A 54 1.60 0.02 -9.84
CA THR A 54 2.50 -0.50 -10.87
C THR A 54 2.33 0.25 -12.18
N ARG A 55 3.43 0.58 -12.86
CA ARG A 55 3.37 1.10 -14.24
C ARG A 55 4.55 0.65 -15.09
N LYS A 56 4.47 0.93 -16.38
CA LYS A 56 5.60 0.86 -17.32
C LYS A 56 6.21 2.25 -17.50
N ASP A 57 7.52 2.30 -17.77
CA ASP A 57 8.32 3.54 -17.82
C ASP A 57 7.96 4.49 -18.99
N ASP A 58 7.18 4.03 -19.96
CA ASP A 58 6.66 4.82 -21.08
C ASP A 58 5.46 5.73 -20.72
N HIS A 59 5.05 5.78 -19.44
CA HIS A 59 3.90 6.57 -18.93
C HIS A 59 4.35 7.63 -17.90
N PRO A 60 4.86 8.80 -18.34
CA PRO A 60 5.51 9.78 -17.46
C PRO A 60 4.58 10.57 -16.52
N ASP A 61 3.30 10.75 -16.87
CA ASP A 61 2.38 11.70 -16.19
C ASP A 61 1.55 11.15 -15.03
N ASP A 62 1.81 9.93 -14.55
CA ASP A 62 1.03 9.37 -13.45
C ASP A 62 1.42 10.00 -12.11
N ASN A 63 0.58 10.92 -11.63
CA ASN A 63 0.63 11.42 -10.27
C ASN A 63 0.45 10.25 -9.28
N PHE A 64 1.53 9.90 -8.57
CA PHE A 64 1.55 8.78 -7.63
C PHE A 64 0.77 9.05 -6.34
N ALA A 65 0.30 10.28 -6.14
CA ALA A 65 -0.52 10.64 -4.99
C ALA A 65 -1.66 9.62 -4.78
N ILE A 66 -1.75 9.09 -3.56
CA ILE A 66 -2.94 8.38 -3.14
C ILE A 66 -4.02 9.45 -2.92
N ASP A 67 -5.15 9.29 -3.60
CA ASP A 67 -6.29 10.18 -3.40
C ASP A 67 -6.78 10.14 -1.95
N ARG A 68 -7.30 11.27 -1.45
CA ARG A 68 -7.77 11.43 -0.07
C ARG A 68 -8.85 10.43 0.30
N ASP A 69 -9.74 10.11 -0.64
CA ASP A 69 -10.79 9.11 -0.43
C ASP A 69 -10.22 7.70 -0.29
N LYS A 70 -9.19 7.37 -1.09
CA LYS A 70 -8.47 6.09 -0.97
C LYS A 70 -7.72 6.02 0.35
N LEU A 71 -6.99 7.07 0.75
CA LEU A 71 -6.32 7.13 2.07
C LEU A 71 -7.32 6.94 3.22
N TRP A 72 -8.48 7.61 3.16
CA TRP A 72 -9.51 7.46 4.18
C TRP A 72 -10.06 6.01 4.25
N ARG A 73 -10.27 5.36 3.09
CA ARG A 73 -10.69 3.96 3.04
C ARG A 73 -9.64 3.02 3.63
N LEU A 74 -8.37 3.18 3.25
CA LEU A 74 -7.27 2.36 3.76
C LEU A 74 -7.07 2.55 5.27
N SER A 75 -7.10 3.81 5.73
CA SER A 75 -7.11 4.14 7.17
C SER A 75 -8.22 3.38 7.89
N ARG A 76 -9.45 3.41 7.35
CA ARG A 76 -10.59 2.74 7.96
C ARG A 76 -10.45 1.22 7.94
N ALA A 77 -9.84 0.64 6.91
CA ALA A 77 -9.57 -0.79 6.83
C ALA A 77 -8.60 -1.24 7.93
N ALA A 78 -7.47 -0.55 8.10
CA ALA A 78 -6.51 -0.82 9.18
C ALA A 78 -7.18 -0.76 10.56
N ASP A 79 -7.92 0.33 10.79
CA ASP A 79 -8.71 0.58 12.01
C ASP A 79 -9.68 -0.56 12.36
N ILE A 80 -10.41 -1.07 11.37
CA ILE A 80 -11.37 -2.15 11.56
C ILE A 80 -10.64 -3.47 11.78
N TYR A 81 -9.55 -3.71 11.06
CA TYR A 81 -8.74 -4.91 11.26
C TYR A 81 -8.19 -4.99 12.70
N ILE A 82 -7.61 -3.90 13.18
CA ILE A 82 -7.07 -3.79 14.55
C ILE A 82 -8.16 -4.08 15.58
N ARG A 83 -9.31 -3.38 15.49
CA ARG A 83 -10.40 -3.53 16.47
C ARG A 83 -11.06 -4.91 16.42
N THR A 84 -11.29 -5.46 15.23
CA THR A 84 -11.94 -6.78 15.09
C THR A 84 -11.08 -7.90 15.67
N ASN A 85 -9.77 -7.75 15.60
CA ASN A 85 -8.80 -8.75 16.09
C ASN A 85 -8.25 -8.41 17.50
N ASN A 86 -8.78 -7.40 18.19
CA ASN A 86 -8.31 -6.92 19.50
C ASN A 86 -6.79 -6.72 19.57
N LEU A 87 -6.21 -6.13 18.52
CA LEU A 87 -4.76 -5.94 18.43
C LEU A 87 -4.33 -4.65 19.15
N PRO A 88 -3.23 -4.66 19.92
CA PRO A 88 -2.70 -3.47 20.60
C PRO A 88 -1.85 -2.58 19.66
N HIS A 89 -2.07 -2.67 18.35
CA HIS A 89 -1.21 -2.06 17.34
C HIS A 89 -1.80 -0.75 16.83
N GLU A 90 -0.94 0.13 16.32
CA GLU A 90 -1.33 1.35 15.63
C GLU A 90 -1.53 1.12 14.12
N ALA A 91 -2.42 1.90 13.50
CA ALA A 91 -2.57 1.87 12.05
C ALA A 91 -1.48 2.70 11.36
N GLN A 92 -0.93 2.19 10.27
CA GLN A 92 -0.08 2.93 9.34
C GLN A 92 -0.52 2.65 7.90
N ILE A 93 -0.36 3.64 7.03
CA ILE A 93 -0.66 3.51 5.60
C ILE A 93 0.60 3.82 4.83
N ASP A 94 1.00 2.90 3.97
CA ASP A 94 2.15 3.07 3.09
C ASP A 94 1.70 3.01 1.63
N ALA A 95 2.55 3.50 0.74
CA ALA A 95 2.46 3.27 -0.70
C ALA A 95 3.75 2.63 -1.20
N ILE A 96 3.63 1.66 -2.08
CA ILE A 96 4.75 1.18 -2.89
C ILE A 96 4.44 1.45 -4.36
N THR A 97 5.37 2.13 -5.02
CA THR A 97 5.35 2.35 -6.46
C THR A 97 6.40 1.47 -7.11
N ILE A 98 6.01 0.76 -8.17
CA ILE A 98 6.91 -0.05 -8.99
C ILE A 98 6.81 0.41 -10.44
N VAL A 99 7.96 0.78 -11.01
CA VAL A 99 8.11 1.15 -12.42
C VAL A 99 8.88 0.03 -13.12
N PHE A 100 8.27 -0.60 -14.12
CA PHE A 100 8.93 -1.59 -14.96
C PHE A 100 9.57 -0.92 -16.17
N HIS A 101 10.87 -1.14 -16.36
CA HIS A 101 11.65 -0.58 -17.46
C HIS A 101 11.69 -1.52 -18.66
N GLN A 102 12.01 -0.98 -19.83
CA GLN A 102 12.03 -1.75 -21.09
C GLN A 102 13.15 -2.81 -21.13
N ASP A 103 14.23 -2.61 -20.37
CA ASP A 103 15.34 -3.56 -20.22
C ASP A 103 15.01 -4.75 -19.30
N GLY A 104 13.79 -4.80 -18.75
CA GLY A 104 13.32 -5.85 -17.85
C GLY A 104 13.62 -5.59 -16.37
N SER A 105 14.35 -4.52 -16.05
CA SER A 105 14.56 -4.07 -14.68
C SER A 105 13.32 -3.36 -14.11
N HIS A 106 13.36 -3.05 -12.82
CA HIS A 106 12.32 -2.26 -12.18
C HIS A 106 12.91 -1.34 -11.11
N THR A 107 12.26 -0.19 -10.91
CA THR A 107 12.50 0.69 -9.77
C THR A 107 11.35 0.55 -8.78
N LEU A 108 11.67 0.44 -7.49
CA LEU A 108 10.70 0.38 -6.40
C LEU A 108 10.92 1.56 -5.45
N ASN A 109 9.85 2.31 -5.17
CA ASN A 109 9.84 3.35 -4.16
C ASN A 109 8.80 3.03 -3.08
N HIS A 110 9.20 3.16 -1.82
CA HIS A 110 8.34 2.90 -0.67
C HIS A 110 8.17 4.19 0.12
N LEU A 111 6.95 4.71 0.12
CA LEU A 111 6.55 5.88 0.90
C LEU A 111 5.84 5.40 2.17
N GLU A 112 6.48 5.64 3.31
CA GLU A 112 5.98 5.24 4.62
C GLU A 112 5.14 6.35 5.26
N ASP A 113 4.18 5.95 6.09
CA ASP A 113 3.39 6.84 6.96
C ASP A 113 2.69 7.99 6.21
N ILE A 114 1.92 7.62 5.20
CA ILE A 114 1.14 8.57 4.40
C ILE A 114 -0.05 9.04 5.22
N THR A 115 0.07 10.27 5.70
CA THR A 115 -0.98 10.94 6.47
C THR A 115 -1.85 11.82 5.58
N LEU A 116 -3.15 11.86 5.88
CA LEU A 116 -3.99 12.92 5.36
C LEU A 116 -3.49 14.25 5.95
N PRO A 117 -3.28 15.30 5.14
CA PRO A 117 -3.07 16.62 5.71
C PRO A 117 -4.26 16.95 6.63
N PRO A 118 -4.02 17.55 7.81
CA PRO A 118 -5.08 17.84 8.75
C PRO A 118 -6.21 18.57 8.02
N ARG A 119 -7.46 18.15 8.26
CA ARG A 119 -8.61 18.88 7.72
C ARG A 119 -8.46 20.32 8.20
N ARG A 120 -8.08 21.24 7.30
CA ARG A 120 -8.25 22.67 7.52
C ARG A 120 -9.74 22.84 7.80
N ARG A 121 -10.10 22.98 9.08
CA ARG A 121 -11.38 23.54 9.46
C ARG A 121 -11.32 24.97 8.95
N PHE A 122 -11.96 25.23 7.82
CA PHE A 122 -12.40 26.58 7.54
C PHE A 122 -13.30 26.95 8.71
N ARG A 123 -12.80 27.90 9.51
CA ARG A 123 -13.50 28.46 10.66
C ARG A 123 -14.38 29.60 10.15
#